data_AF-A0A5A5T5V1-F1
#
_entry.id   AF-A0A5A5T5V1-F1
#
_cell.length_a   1.000
_cell.length_b   1.000
_cell.length_c   1.000
_cell.angle_alpha   90.00
_cell.angle_beta   90.00
_cell.angle_gamma   90.00
#
_symmetry.space_group_name_H-M   'P 1'
#
loop_
_entity.id
_entity.type
_entity.pdbx_description
1 polymer ?
#
loop_
_entity_poly.entity_id
_entity_poly.type
_entity_poly.pdbx_seq_one_letter_code
_entity_poly.pdbx_strand_id
1 'polypeptide(L)'
;MKTIVQYPISGEAFGARGCSSCSCSPCDCNPCQCGSSQLPSYPDWRVSGFVISNGVIDTVDVSQLVILGLSRPVNPNQHATWQEIILISDTATPQQINTILAAFERVLHSMPAEVVAPPSAHRTVYQTHLVYTSHGDAATLQVDFTFRNAKMVRAGDGIISWQPWTYTGPMAIRGQFDTQR
;
A
#
# COMPACT_ATOMS: atom_id res chain seq x y z
N MET A 1 -11.31 -15.00 17.93
CA MET A 1 -11.38 -13.54 18.17
C MET A 1 -9.96 -13.00 18.09
N LYS A 2 -9.62 -12.24 17.05
CA LYS A 2 -8.29 -11.61 16.91
C LYS A 2 -8.32 -10.29 17.67
N THR A 3 -7.46 -10.16 18.67
CA THR A 3 -7.25 -8.91 19.40
C THR A 3 -6.69 -7.88 18.42
N ILE A 4 -7.54 -6.98 17.94
CA ILE A 4 -7.11 -5.74 17.29
C ILE A 4 -6.55 -4.90 18.42
N VAL A 5 -5.27 -4.56 18.35
CA VAL A 5 -4.70 -3.61 19.32
C VAL A 5 -5.39 -2.26 19.05
N GLN A 6 -6.22 -1.83 20.01
CA GLN A 6 -7.02 -0.61 19.94
C GLN A 6 -6.14 0.58 20.31
N TYR A 7 -5.34 1.05 19.36
CA TYR A 7 -4.68 2.35 19.51
C TYR A 7 -5.65 3.48 19.19
N PRO A 8 -5.64 4.64 19.86
CA PRO A 8 -6.51 5.77 19.56
C PRO A 8 -6.04 6.49 18.28
N ILE A 9 -6.46 5.97 17.13
CA ILE A 9 -6.05 6.44 15.81
C ILE A 9 -7.27 6.67 14.91
N SER A 10 -7.12 7.58 13.97
CA SER A 10 -8.12 7.87 12.95
C SER A 10 -7.46 8.02 11.59
N GLY A 11 -8.19 7.65 10.54
CA GLY A 11 -7.70 7.74 9.18
C GLY A 11 -8.50 6.92 8.19
N GLU A 12 -7.88 6.61 7.06
CA GLU A 12 -8.54 5.96 5.93
C GLU A 12 -7.70 4.80 5.41
N ALA A 13 -8.37 3.69 5.09
CA ALA A 13 -7.81 2.65 4.26
C ALA A 13 -8.10 2.97 2.80
N PHE A 14 -7.10 2.81 1.93
CA PHE A 14 -7.23 3.12 0.51
C PHE A 14 -6.58 2.07 -0.39
N GLY A 15 -6.91 2.11 -1.68
CA GLY A 15 -6.28 1.27 -2.68
C GLY A 15 -6.48 1.75 -4.11
N ALA A 16 -5.65 1.21 -5.00
CA ALA A 16 -5.75 1.41 -6.44
C ALA A 16 -4.99 0.31 -7.18
N ARG A 17 -5.23 0.19 -8.49
CA ARG A 17 -4.62 -0.82 -9.34
C ARG A 17 -4.40 -0.27 -10.74
N GLY A 18 -3.27 -0.64 -11.36
CA GLY A 18 -2.98 -0.35 -12.76
C GLY A 18 -3.70 -1.33 -13.68
N CYS A 19 -5.02 -1.17 -13.86
CA CYS A 19 -5.78 -1.92 -14.87
C CYS A 19 -6.04 -1.00 -16.08
N SER A 20 -5.65 -1.41 -17.29
CA SER A 20 -5.95 -0.67 -18.53
C SER A 20 -7.43 -0.73 -18.93
N SER A 21 -8.20 -1.62 -18.29
CA SER A 21 -9.53 -2.00 -18.75
C SER A 21 -10.67 -1.59 -17.80
N CYS A 22 -10.42 -1.09 -16.58
CA CYS A 22 -11.53 -0.68 -15.69
C CYS A 22 -12.24 0.57 -16.18
N SER A 23 -13.57 0.55 -16.14
CA SER A 23 -14.41 1.76 -16.27
C SER A 23 -14.46 2.60 -14.99
N CYS A 24 -13.99 2.03 -13.87
CA CYS A 24 -13.93 2.67 -12.57
C CYS A 24 -12.65 3.49 -12.39
N SER A 25 -12.77 4.73 -11.92
CA SER A 25 -11.63 5.61 -11.60
C SER A 25 -11.78 6.11 -10.16
N PRO A 26 -10.89 5.73 -9.23
CA PRO A 26 -9.75 4.82 -9.40
C PRO A 26 -10.19 3.35 -9.48
N CYS A 27 -9.40 2.52 -10.14
CA CYS A 27 -9.68 1.10 -10.22
C CYS A 27 -9.29 0.36 -8.95
N ASP A 28 -10.25 -0.33 -8.33
CA ASP A 28 -10.00 -1.21 -7.20
C ASP A 28 -10.71 -2.58 -7.24
N CYS A 29 -11.31 -2.94 -8.38
CA CYS A 29 -12.00 -4.22 -8.54
C CYS A 29 -11.03 -5.42 -8.50
N ASN A 30 -11.45 -6.55 -7.89
CA ASN A 30 -10.75 -7.84 -7.93
C ASN A 30 -11.66 -8.96 -8.50
N PRO A 31 -11.31 -9.61 -9.62
CA PRO A 31 -10.20 -9.33 -10.57
C PRO A 31 -10.40 -8.04 -11.40
N CYS A 32 -9.39 -7.61 -12.17
CA CYS A 32 -9.59 -6.61 -13.24
C CYS A 32 -10.48 -7.25 -14.33
N GLN A 33 -11.80 -7.21 -14.19
CA GLN A 33 -12.73 -7.64 -15.24
C GLN A 33 -13.58 -6.45 -15.66
N CYS A 34 -13.12 -5.76 -16.71
CA CYS A 34 -13.92 -4.77 -17.43
C CYS A 34 -13.54 -4.87 -18.91
N GLY A 35 -14.52 -5.10 -19.80
CA GLY A 35 -14.32 -5.12 -21.25
C GLY A 35 -13.71 -6.41 -21.83
N SER A 36 -14.58 -7.35 -22.20
CA SER A 36 -14.38 -8.46 -23.16
C SER A 36 -12.95 -8.78 -23.66
N SER A 37 -12.27 -9.79 -23.10
CA SER A 37 -11.61 -10.87 -23.85
C SER A 37 -10.83 -11.85 -22.94
N GLN A 38 -11.37 -13.04 -22.78
CA GLN A 38 -10.75 -14.38 -22.68
C GLN A 38 -9.53 -14.72 -21.78
N LEU A 39 -8.88 -13.83 -21.04
CA LEU A 39 -7.91 -14.21 -19.99
C LEU A 39 -7.97 -13.21 -18.82
N PRO A 40 -7.69 -13.58 -17.56
CA PRO A 40 -7.56 -12.60 -16.49
C PRO A 40 -6.38 -11.68 -16.81
N SER A 41 -6.65 -10.44 -17.24
CA SER A 41 -5.63 -9.41 -17.34
C SER A 41 -5.23 -9.02 -15.91
N TYR A 42 -4.12 -9.58 -15.43
CA TYR A 42 -3.53 -9.17 -14.17
C TYR A 42 -3.17 -7.68 -14.24
N PRO A 43 -3.39 -6.89 -13.17
CA PRO A 43 -2.96 -5.49 -13.17
C PRO A 43 -1.43 -5.37 -13.24
N ASP A 44 -0.93 -4.25 -13.77
CA ASP A 44 0.51 -3.97 -13.83
C ASP A 44 1.12 -3.71 -12.43
N TRP A 45 0.28 -3.22 -11.53
CA TRP A 45 0.60 -2.94 -10.14
C TRP A 45 -0.68 -2.89 -9.30
N ARG A 46 -0.55 -3.16 -8.01
CA ARG A 46 -1.62 -3.01 -7.01
C ARG A 46 -1.09 -2.30 -5.79
N VAL A 47 -1.90 -1.42 -5.23
CA VAL A 47 -1.62 -0.80 -3.95
C VAL A 47 -2.76 -0.97 -2.96
N SER A 48 -2.37 -1.09 -1.70
CA SER A 48 -3.25 -1.03 -0.54
C SER A 48 -2.51 -0.24 0.53
N GLY A 49 -3.17 0.72 1.16
CA GLY A 49 -2.51 1.56 2.14
C GLY A 49 -3.43 2.08 3.20
N PHE A 50 -2.81 2.74 4.17
CA PHE A 50 -3.47 3.47 5.24
C PHE A 50 -2.85 4.86 5.31
N VAL A 51 -3.70 5.88 5.41
CA VAL A 51 -3.29 7.20 5.92
C VAL A 51 -3.75 7.28 7.36
N ILE A 52 -2.87 7.73 8.24
CA ILE A 52 -3.20 7.99 9.63
C ILE A 52 -3.35 9.50 9.75
N SER A 53 -4.57 10.01 9.81
CA SER A 53 -4.83 11.45 9.90
C SER A 53 -4.43 12.00 11.26
N ASN A 54 -4.73 11.25 12.33
CA ASN A 54 -4.40 11.64 13.69
C ASN A 54 -4.32 10.41 14.58
N GLY A 55 -3.32 10.35 15.46
CA GLY A 55 -3.30 9.36 16.53
C GLY A 55 -1.92 9.01 17.08
N VAL A 56 -1.94 8.28 18.18
CA VAL A 56 -0.75 7.85 18.93
C VAL A 56 -0.82 6.34 19.13
N ILE A 57 0.29 5.66 18.90
CA ILE A 57 0.47 4.21 19.12
C ILE A 57 1.61 4.05 20.13
N ASP A 58 1.36 3.43 21.28
CA ASP A 58 2.39 3.19 22.31
C ASP A 58 3.24 4.44 22.64
N THR A 59 2.58 5.59 22.83
CA THR A 59 3.17 6.94 23.07
C THR A 59 3.90 7.60 21.88
N VAL A 60 3.93 6.93 20.72
CA VAL A 60 4.52 7.46 19.48
C VAL A 60 3.44 8.12 18.64
N ASP A 61 3.59 9.41 18.36
CA ASP A 61 2.75 10.11 17.40
C ASP A 61 2.99 9.56 15.99
N VAL A 62 1.94 9.03 15.37
CA VAL A 62 1.96 8.47 14.02
C VAL A 62 1.05 9.24 13.07
N SER A 63 0.62 10.43 13.48
CA SER A 63 -0.24 11.31 12.70
C SER A 63 0.44 11.76 11.41
N GLN A 64 -0.37 11.99 10.38
CA GLN A 64 0.05 12.44 9.05
C GLN A 64 1.01 11.48 8.33
N LEU A 65 1.06 10.21 8.75
CA LEU A 65 1.88 9.19 8.12
C LEU A 65 1.05 8.34 7.15
N VAL A 66 1.68 7.98 6.04
CA VAL A 66 1.14 7.07 5.03
C VAL A 66 1.98 5.81 5.01
N ILE A 67 1.31 4.66 5.03
CA ILE A 67 1.91 3.35 4.76
C ILE A 67 1.20 2.68 3.59
N LEU A 68 1.98 2.10 2.69
CA LEU A 68 1.52 1.58 1.41
C LEU A 68 2.19 0.24 1.11
N GLY A 69 1.41 -0.81 0.89
CA GLY A 69 1.88 -2.02 0.20
C GLY A 69 1.80 -1.79 -1.31
N LEU A 70 2.91 -2.00 -2.01
CA LEU A 70 3.00 -1.98 -3.47
C LEU A 70 3.34 -3.39 -3.96
N SER A 71 2.42 -4.00 -4.70
CA SER A 71 2.61 -5.30 -5.32
C SER A 71 2.74 -5.17 -6.83
N ARG A 72 3.73 -5.85 -7.42
CA ARG A 72 4.02 -5.84 -8.86
C ARG A 72 4.49 -7.22 -9.33
N PRO A 73 4.27 -7.59 -10.59
CA PRO A 73 4.95 -8.74 -11.20
C PRO A 73 6.47 -8.61 -11.09
N VAL A 74 7.17 -9.69 -10.74
CA VAL A 74 8.65 -9.72 -10.74
C VAL A 74 9.19 -9.56 -12.17
N ASN A 75 8.50 -10.18 -13.12
CA ASN A 75 8.74 -10.02 -14.54
C ASN A 75 7.46 -9.46 -15.19
N PRO A 76 7.49 -8.27 -15.81
CA PRO A 76 6.32 -7.68 -16.47
C PRO A 76 5.69 -8.57 -17.54
N ASN A 77 6.47 -9.47 -18.16
CA ASN A 77 6.01 -10.39 -19.18
C ASN A 77 5.53 -11.75 -18.61
N GLN A 78 5.65 -11.96 -17.29
CA GLN A 78 5.26 -13.19 -16.61
C GLN A 78 4.53 -12.86 -15.29
N HIS A 79 3.20 -12.80 -15.33
CA HIS A 79 2.37 -12.47 -14.18
C HIS A 79 2.24 -13.58 -13.13
N ALA A 80 2.97 -14.69 -13.28
CA ALA A 80 2.92 -15.83 -12.36
C ALA A 80 3.58 -15.55 -11.01
N THR A 81 4.55 -14.63 -10.97
CA THR A 81 5.31 -14.30 -9.75
C THR A 81 5.19 -12.82 -9.46
N TRP A 82 4.75 -12.50 -8.26
CA TRP A 82 4.61 -11.13 -7.78
C TRP A 82 5.54 -10.90 -6.58
N GLN A 83 6.00 -9.67 -6.45
CA GLN A 83 6.68 -9.16 -5.27
C GLN A 83 5.83 -8.08 -4.63
N GLU A 84 5.97 -7.95 -3.32
CA GLU A 84 5.36 -6.87 -2.53
C GLU A 84 6.45 -6.17 -1.71
N ILE A 85 6.44 -4.85 -1.77
CA ILE A 85 7.25 -3.98 -0.91
C ILE A 85 6.34 -3.05 -0.11
N ILE A 86 6.84 -2.57 1.02
CA ILE A 86 6.17 -1.55 1.82
C ILE A 86 6.88 -0.21 1.59
N LEU A 87 6.09 0.81 1.28
CA LEU A 87 6.51 2.20 1.21
C LEU A 87 5.92 2.95 2.40
N ILE A 88 6.74 3.77 3.06
CA ILE A 88 6.36 4.64 4.17
C ILE A 88 6.80 6.07 3.85
N SER A 89 6.06 7.07 4.33
CA SER A 89 6.43 8.48 4.19
C SER A 89 7.88 8.75 4.62
N ASP A 90 8.60 9.52 3.81
CA ASP A 90 9.98 9.95 4.04
C ASP A 90 10.16 10.86 5.26
N THR A 91 9.07 11.48 5.74
CA THR A 91 9.01 12.25 6.98
C THR A 91 9.03 11.40 8.25
N ALA A 92 8.80 10.08 8.16
CA ALA A 92 8.73 9.20 9.32
C ALA A 92 10.09 9.01 9.99
N THR A 93 10.12 9.09 11.33
CA THR A 93 11.29 8.71 12.13
C THR A 93 11.42 7.18 12.23
N PRO A 94 12.62 6.63 12.55
CA PRO A 94 12.79 5.20 12.76
C PRO A 94 11.82 4.59 13.79
N GLN A 95 11.51 5.32 14.86
CA GLN A 95 10.56 4.89 15.88
C GLN A 95 9.12 4.79 15.32
N GLN A 96 8.68 5.81 14.57
CA GLN A 96 7.38 5.81 13.89
C GLN A 96 7.25 4.67 12.87
N ILE A 97 8.30 4.41 12.09
CA ILE A 97 8.34 3.31 11.12
C ILE A 97 8.10 1.97 11.80
N ASN A 98 8.85 1.67 12.87
CA ASN A 98 8.70 0.41 13.61
C ASN A 98 7.29 0.28 14.20
N THR A 99 6.76 1.39 14.71
CA THR A 99 5.44 1.45 15.34
C THR A 99 4.31 1.18 14.34
N ILE A 100 4.34 1.84 13.18
CA ILE A 100 3.34 1.62 12.12
C ILE A 100 3.46 0.23 11.54
N LEU A 101 4.68 -0.27 11.29
CA LEU A 101 4.88 -1.64 10.79
C LEU A 101 4.26 -2.67 11.76
N ALA A 102 4.47 -2.51 13.07
CA ALA A 102 3.88 -3.40 14.07
C ALA A 102 2.33 -3.42 14.00
N ALA A 103 1.71 -2.26 13.77
CA ALA A 103 0.25 -2.14 13.73
C ALA A 103 -0.37 -2.56 12.39
N PHE A 104 0.23 -2.15 11.26
CA PHE A 104 -0.43 -2.19 9.95
C PHE A 104 0.15 -3.21 8.98
N GLU A 105 1.39 -3.67 9.17
CA GLU A 105 2.06 -4.51 8.18
C GLU A 105 1.19 -5.72 7.82
N ARG A 106 0.72 -6.48 8.81
CA ARG A 106 -0.06 -7.72 8.59
C ARG A 106 -1.42 -7.53 7.91
N VAL A 107 -1.95 -6.31 7.89
CA VAL A 107 -3.25 -5.97 7.28
C VAL A 107 -3.12 -5.25 5.94
N LEU A 108 -1.89 -4.97 5.48
CA LEU A 108 -1.65 -4.55 4.10
C LEU A 108 -1.86 -5.74 3.16
N HIS A 109 -2.88 -5.64 2.32
CA HIS A 109 -3.29 -6.66 1.36
C HIS A 109 -3.23 -6.11 -0.07
N SER A 110 -2.02 -5.86 -0.59
CA SER A 110 -1.84 -5.41 -1.99
C SER A 110 -1.68 -6.55 -2.99
N MET A 111 -1.33 -7.76 -2.55
CA MET A 111 -1.20 -8.94 -3.43
C MET A 111 -2.55 -9.39 -4.01
N PRO A 112 -2.60 -9.87 -5.27
CA PRO A 112 -3.78 -10.54 -5.80
C PRO A 112 -4.12 -11.82 -5.05
N ALA A 113 -5.42 -12.05 -4.82
CA ALA A 113 -5.90 -13.26 -4.14
C ALA A 113 -5.59 -14.54 -4.94
N GLU A 114 -5.41 -14.39 -6.25
CA GLU A 114 -5.10 -15.44 -7.21
C GLU A 114 -3.61 -15.85 -7.16
N VAL A 115 -2.75 -15.03 -6.55
CA VAL A 115 -1.32 -15.33 -6.37
C VAL A 115 -1.15 -16.15 -5.08
N VAL A 116 -0.84 -17.45 -5.24
CA VAL A 116 -0.78 -18.46 -4.16
C VAL A 116 0.47 -18.35 -3.26
N ALA A 117 1.14 -17.19 -3.24
CA ALA A 117 2.26 -16.99 -2.34
C ALA A 117 1.75 -16.35 -1.04
N PRO A 118 1.96 -16.96 0.15
CA PRO A 118 1.75 -16.23 1.39
C PRO A 118 2.61 -14.97 1.34
N PRO A 119 2.10 -13.81 1.77
CA PRO A 119 2.93 -12.61 1.88
C PRO A 119 4.16 -12.97 2.71
N SER A 120 5.36 -12.64 2.22
CA SER A 120 6.60 -12.86 2.97
C SER A 120 6.41 -12.32 4.39
N ALA A 121 6.76 -13.12 5.40
CA ALA A 121 6.64 -12.72 6.80
C ALA A 121 7.41 -11.40 7.07
N HIS A 122 8.46 -11.14 6.29
CA HIS A 122 9.22 -9.89 6.29
C HIS A 122 9.29 -9.30 4.88
N ARG A 123 8.48 -8.26 4.63
CA ARG A 123 8.56 -7.46 3.40
C ARG A 123 9.67 -6.42 3.49
N THR A 124 10.30 -6.16 2.35
CA THR A 124 11.26 -5.06 2.21
C THR A 124 10.53 -3.73 2.37
N VAL A 125 11.10 -2.85 3.17
CA VAL A 125 10.51 -1.55 3.52
C VAL A 125 11.42 -0.44 3.03
N TYR A 126 10.81 0.53 2.35
CA TYR A 126 11.46 1.76 1.93
C TYR A 126 10.73 2.97 2.51
N GLN A 127 11.51 3.99 2.86
CA GLN A 127 11.01 5.35 2.96
C GLN A 127 11.06 6.01 1.59
N THR A 128 10.02 6.76 1.25
CA THR A 128 9.95 7.51 0.01
C THR A 128 8.93 8.63 0.12
N HIS A 129 8.95 9.55 -0.84
CA HIS A 129 8.01 10.65 -0.85
C HIS A 129 6.59 10.13 -1.14
N LEU A 130 5.72 10.23 -0.14
CA LEU A 130 4.31 9.84 -0.19
C LEU A 130 3.45 11.00 0.30
N VAL A 131 2.59 11.52 -0.56
CA VAL A 131 1.61 12.57 -0.21
C VAL A 131 0.22 12.04 -0.52
N TYR A 132 -0.59 11.90 0.53
CA TYR A 132 -1.99 11.53 0.40
C TYR A 132 -2.85 12.73 0.78
N THR A 133 -3.82 13.06 -0.06
CA THR A 133 -4.78 14.13 0.19
C THR A 133 -6.19 13.58 0.00
N SER A 134 -7.06 13.83 0.98
CA SER A 134 -8.46 13.41 0.94
C SER A 134 -9.38 14.60 1.23
N HIS A 135 -10.41 14.76 0.41
CA HIS A 135 -11.45 15.78 0.52
C HIS A 135 -12.81 15.14 0.24
N GLY A 136 -13.57 14.83 1.29
CA GLY A 136 -14.83 14.10 1.16
C GLY A 136 -14.58 12.69 0.64
N ASP A 137 -15.26 12.32 -0.46
CA ASP A 137 -15.09 11.00 -1.10
C ASP A 137 -13.96 10.96 -2.14
N ALA A 138 -13.23 12.07 -2.32
CA ALA A 138 -12.15 12.18 -3.29
C ALA A 138 -10.78 12.10 -2.58
N ALA A 139 -10.04 11.04 -2.85
CA ALA A 139 -8.67 10.87 -2.37
C ALA A 139 -7.68 10.79 -3.54
N THR A 140 -6.49 11.36 -3.35
CA THR A 140 -5.37 11.25 -4.29
C THR A 140 -4.08 10.90 -3.58
N LEU A 141 -3.24 10.12 -4.25
CA LEU A 141 -1.89 9.80 -3.80
C LEU A 141 -0.88 10.29 -4.82
N GLN A 142 0.19 10.90 -4.33
CA GLN A 142 1.42 11.16 -5.05
C GLN A 142 2.55 10.32 -4.46
N VAL A 143 3.28 9.61 -5.32
CA VAL A 143 4.41 8.74 -4.98
C VAL A 143 5.57 9.03 -5.91
N ASP A 144 6.75 9.21 -5.34
CA ASP A 144 8.01 9.30 -6.07
C ASP A 144 9.02 8.25 -5.56
N PHE A 145 8.76 6.99 -5.91
CA PHE A 145 9.66 5.89 -5.60
C PHE A 145 10.70 5.72 -6.71
N THR A 146 11.74 6.55 -6.65
CA THR A 146 12.90 6.52 -7.56
C THR A 146 14.20 6.27 -6.81
N PHE A 147 15.29 5.94 -7.51
CA PHE A 147 16.56 5.60 -6.87
C PHE A 147 17.10 6.74 -5.98
N ARG A 148 16.81 8.00 -6.34
CA ARG A 148 17.24 9.18 -5.60
C ARG A 148 16.43 9.42 -4.33
N ASN A 149 15.15 9.02 -4.34
CA ASN A 149 14.17 9.38 -3.31
C ASN A 149 13.74 8.18 -2.46
N ALA A 150 14.23 6.98 -2.78
CA ALA A 150 13.98 5.76 -2.02
C ALA A 150 15.14 5.48 -1.05
N LYS A 151 14.81 5.29 0.23
CA LYS A 151 15.76 4.83 1.25
C LYS A 151 15.27 3.50 1.83
N MET A 152 16.05 2.44 1.64
CA MET A 152 15.74 1.15 2.28
C MET A 152 15.93 1.27 3.79
N VAL A 153 14.92 0.85 4.55
CA VAL A 153 14.97 0.84 6.02
C VAL A 153 14.95 -0.57 6.60
N ARG A 154 14.44 -1.55 5.85
CA ARG A 154 14.47 -2.96 6.23
C ARG A 154 14.52 -3.84 4.98
N ALA A 155 15.48 -4.76 4.91
CA ALA A 155 15.49 -5.81 3.90
C ALA A 155 14.45 -6.89 4.25
N GLY A 156 13.74 -7.42 3.25
CA GLY A 156 12.85 -8.57 3.40
C GLY A 156 13.49 -9.88 2.95
N ASP A 157 12.79 -10.99 3.18
CA ASP A 157 13.31 -12.35 2.97
C ASP A 157 13.14 -12.90 1.53
N GLY A 158 12.85 -12.02 0.56
CA GLY A 158 12.50 -12.40 -0.82
C GLY A 158 13.38 -11.77 -1.88
N ILE A 159 13.28 -12.29 -3.11
CA ILE A 159 13.87 -11.64 -4.29
C ILE A 159 13.14 -10.32 -4.51
N ILE A 160 13.87 -9.21 -4.38
CA ILE A 160 13.38 -7.88 -4.73
C ILE A 160 14.06 -7.45 -6.02
N SER A 161 13.29 -7.38 -7.11
CA SER A 161 13.70 -6.64 -8.29
C SER A 161 13.38 -5.18 -8.03
N TRP A 162 14.39 -4.39 -7.64
CA TRP A 162 14.19 -2.95 -7.49
C TRP A 162 13.78 -2.35 -8.84
N GLN A 163 12.62 -1.70 -8.86
CA GLN A 163 12.08 -1.02 -10.02
C GLN A 163 11.44 0.28 -9.56
N PRO A 164 11.74 1.42 -10.21
CA PRO A 164 11.12 2.68 -9.86
C PRO A 164 9.61 2.61 -10.11
N TRP A 165 8.87 3.39 -9.34
CA TRP A 165 7.44 3.54 -9.50
C TRP A 165 7.04 4.96 -9.10
N THR A 166 6.45 5.69 -10.03
CA THR A 166 5.88 7.00 -9.76
C THR A 166 4.39 6.94 -10.05
N TYR A 167 3.61 7.64 -9.23
CA TYR A 167 2.16 7.66 -9.36
C TYR A 167 1.64 9.00 -8.85
N THR A 168 0.78 9.64 -9.64
CA THR A 168 -0.04 10.77 -9.18
C THR A 168 -1.45 10.52 -9.69
N GLY A 169 -2.38 10.25 -8.79
CA GLY A 169 -3.73 9.92 -9.22
C GLY A 169 -4.70 9.59 -8.08
N PRO A 170 -5.94 9.29 -8.44
CA PRO A 170 -7.00 9.00 -7.47
C PRO A 170 -6.75 7.70 -6.69
N MET A 171 -7.32 7.62 -5.49
CA MET A 171 -7.34 6.44 -4.63
C MET A 171 -8.76 6.10 -4.17
N ALA A 172 -9.12 4.82 -4.18
CA ALA A 172 -10.42 4.38 -3.69
C ALA A 172 -10.36 4.33 -2.17
N ILE A 173 -11.25 5.06 -1.50
CA ILE A 173 -11.43 4.95 -0.05
C ILE A 173 -12.16 3.63 0.22
N ARG A 174 -11.50 2.71 0.93
CA ARG A 174 -12.04 1.37 1.27
C ARG A 174 -12.74 1.34 2.61
N GLY A 175 -12.47 2.32 3.46
CA GLY A 175 -13.08 2.45 4.77
C GLY A 175 -12.38 3.52 5.58
N GLN A 176 -13.13 4.09 6.51
CA GLN A 176 -12.61 4.99 7.53
C GLN A 176 -12.50 4.24 8.84
N PHE A 177 -11.48 4.54 9.62
CA PHE A 177 -11.34 4.04 10.97
C PHE A 177 -11.21 5.22 11.94
N ASP A 178 -11.90 5.11 13.05
CA ASP A 178 -11.82 6.02 14.19
C ASP A 178 -11.95 5.17 15.45
N THR A 179 -10.81 4.91 16.07
CA THR A 179 -10.70 4.14 17.31
C THR A 179 -10.46 5.05 18.51
N GLN A 180 -10.71 6.35 18.38
CA GLN A 180 -10.67 7.31 19.50
C GLN A 180 -11.96 7.28 20.35
N ARG A 181 -12.90 6.37 20.06
CA ARG A 181 -14.20 6.23 20.74
C ARG A 181 -14.28 5.01 21.63
#